data_AF-A0A7J3LM96-F1
#
_entry.id   AF-A0A7J3LM96-F1
#
_cell.length_a   1.000
_cell.length_b   1.000
_cell.length_c   1.000
_cell.angle_alpha   90.00
_cell.angle_beta   90.00
_cell.angle_gamma   90.00
#
_symmetry.space_group_name_H-M   'P 1'
#
loop_
_entity.id
_entity.type
_entity.pdbx_description
1 polymer ?
#
loop_
_entity_poly.entity_id
_entity_poly.type
_entity_poly.pdbx_seq_one_letter_code
_entity_poly.pdbx_strand_id
1 'polypeptide(L)'
;MRILLRMLMMLGAALFVLGCQVATDKTIAGFEDCVKAGNPVMESHPRQCRAGDKTFTEQIIGGQRDEFGCLVPAGYSWSEEAGACIRGFELDSSQKKAAKIAVAPYSMRMTVVSVETLRCPGCFDVILERNDNQERIPVTLVNWAVSPVSMSARERLCTKEEKSAEICTMDYSPVCGNDGQTYSNACQACASKNVESYVIGECGMQPKIHICTAQEKARQGCTKEYMPVCGDDGKTYSNACMACISKTTTSYSESECPALDMVGGEKDAKGCMVAAGYAWSAEVGGCIRAWELSQEDKKAARIAADAFTVPMTVISVEYLGSQGSYKVVLQDNDNQERSEITIKGWEVSGVA
;
A
#
# COMPACT_ATOMS: atom_id res chain seq x y z
N MET A 1 28.06 72.74 -40.81
CA MET A 1 28.73 71.43 -41.01
C MET A 1 28.92 70.62 -39.72
N ARG A 2 29.32 71.22 -38.58
CA ARG A 2 29.51 70.48 -37.30
C ARG A 2 28.23 69.94 -36.63
N ILE A 3 27.06 70.55 -36.89
CA ILE A 3 25.78 70.12 -36.29
C ILE A 3 25.18 68.92 -37.04
N LEU A 4 25.29 68.90 -38.37
CA LEU A 4 24.84 67.78 -39.21
C LEU A 4 25.61 66.49 -38.90
N LEU A 5 26.92 66.59 -38.66
CA LEU A 5 27.76 65.44 -38.31
C LEU A 5 27.42 64.85 -36.93
N ARG A 6 26.99 65.70 -35.98
CA ARG A 6 26.54 65.25 -34.65
C ARG A 6 25.16 64.59 -34.68
N MET A 7 24.24 65.05 -35.53
CA MET A 7 22.95 64.37 -35.72
C MET A 7 23.12 62.99 -36.39
N LEU A 8 24.04 62.86 -37.34
CA LEU A 8 24.33 61.57 -37.99
C LEU A 8 24.98 60.56 -37.04
N MET A 9 25.85 60.98 -36.12
CA MET A 9 26.39 60.07 -35.10
C MET A 9 25.35 59.65 -34.04
N MET A 10 24.41 60.53 -33.68
CA MET A 10 23.33 60.21 -32.73
C MET A 10 22.30 59.26 -33.35
N LEU A 11 21.99 59.39 -34.65
CA LEU A 11 21.13 58.42 -35.37
C LEU A 11 21.82 57.06 -35.53
N GLY A 12 23.14 57.03 -35.73
CA GLY A 12 23.92 55.79 -35.82
C GLY A 12 23.96 55.02 -34.50
N ALA A 13 24.04 55.72 -33.36
CA ALA A 13 23.96 55.09 -32.03
C ALA A 13 22.54 54.57 -31.71
N ALA A 14 21.49 55.26 -32.15
CA ALA A 14 20.11 54.80 -31.96
C ALA A 14 19.78 53.52 -32.78
N LEU A 15 20.36 53.38 -33.98
CA LEU A 15 20.19 52.19 -34.81
C LEU A 15 21.03 50.99 -34.34
N PHE A 16 22.10 51.20 -33.57
CA PHE A 16 22.88 50.11 -32.98
C PHE A 16 22.22 49.50 -31.72
N VAL A 17 21.37 50.27 -31.02
CA VAL A 17 20.64 49.78 -29.83
C VAL A 17 19.36 49.00 -30.20
N LEU A 18 18.84 49.15 -31.43
CA LEU A 18 17.71 48.37 -31.95
C LEU A 18 18.11 47.04 -32.61
N GLY A 19 19.41 46.71 -32.66
CA GLY A 19 19.95 45.49 -33.26
C GLY A 19 20.15 44.31 -32.31
N CYS A 20 20.08 44.52 -30.99
CA CYS A 20 19.99 43.43 -30.03
C CYS A 20 18.52 43.04 -29.86
N GLN A 21 17.99 42.29 -30.84
CA GLN A 21 16.96 41.33 -30.48
C GLN A 21 17.56 40.44 -29.41
N VAL A 22 17.16 40.67 -28.16
CA VAL A 22 17.22 39.65 -27.12
C VAL A 22 16.54 38.45 -27.75
N ALA A 23 17.33 37.46 -28.17
CA ALA A 23 16.80 36.16 -28.52
C ALA A 23 16.04 35.73 -27.28
N THR A 24 14.71 35.76 -27.37
CA THR A 24 13.86 35.16 -26.36
C THR A 24 14.27 33.69 -26.35
N ASP A 25 15.05 33.31 -25.34
CA ASP A 25 15.28 31.93 -24.98
C ASP A 25 13.89 31.31 -24.89
N LYS A 26 13.52 30.51 -25.91
CA LYS A 26 12.22 29.85 -25.93
C LYS A 26 12.29 28.88 -24.77
N THR A 27 11.74 29.27 -23.64
CA THR A 27 11.67 28.43 -22.45
C THR A 27 10.98 27.13 -22.83
N ILE A 28 11.74 26.05 -22.93
CA ILE A 28 11.23 24.72 -23.25
C ILE A 28 10.36 24.29 -22.06
N ALA A 29 9.04 24.30 -22.24
CA ALA A 29 8.08 24.02 -21.17
C ALA A 29 7.67 22.53 -21.11
N GLY A 30 7.95 21.76 -22.16
CA GLY A 30 7.59 20.34 -22.22
C GLY A 30 8.31 19.56 -23.32
N PHE A 31 8.00 18.26 -23.40
CA PHE A 31 8.61 17.33 -24.38
C PHE A 31 8.42 17.81 -25.82
N GLU A 32 7.22 18.25 -26.18
CA GLU A 32 6.91 18.71 -27.54
C GLU A 32 7.72 19.97 -27.93
N ASP A 33 7.93 20.89 -26.98
CA ASP A 33 8.76 22.07 -27.19
C ASP A 33 10.25 21.70 -27.30
N CYS A 34 10.68 20.69 -26.53
CA CYS A 34 12.04 20.18 -26.57
C CYS A 34 12.36 19.58 -27.95
N VAL A 35 11.44 18.77 -28.48
CA VAL A 35 11.56 18.17 -29.83
C VAL A 35 11.49 19.24 -30.91
N LYS A 36 10.55 20.19 -30.81
CA LYS A 36 10.43 21.32 -31.76
C LYS A 36 11.67 22.23 -31.77
N ALA A 37 12.37 22.32 -30.65
CA ALA A 37 13.63 23.03 -30.54
C ALA A 37 14.84 22.23 -31.13
N GLY A 38 14.62 21.01 -31.64
CA GLY A 38 15.64 20.21 -32.32
C GLY A 38 16.55 19.42 -31.37
N ASN A 39 16.16 19.25 -30.11
CA ASN A 39 16.95 18.52 -29.13
C ASN A 39 16.87 16.99 -29.33
N PRO A 40 17.91 16.23 -28.91
CA PRO A 40 17.94 14.78 -29.09
C PRO A 40 16.85 14.07 -28.29
N VAL A 41 16.16 13.13 -28.95
CA VAL A 41 15.18 12.22 -28.35
C VAL A 41 15.85 10.87 -28.10
N MET A 42 15.81 10.39 -26.86
CA MET A 42 16.34 9.10 -26.46
C MET A 42 15.34 7.99 -26.81
N GLU A 43 15.86 6.83 -27.23
CA GLU A 43 15.08 5.63 -27.56
C GLU A 43 14.58 4.89 -26.30
N SER A 44 13.97 5.62 -25.37
CA SER A 44 13.28 5.08 -24.20
C SER A 44 11.76 5.06 -24.43
N HIS A 45 11.03 4.22 -23.70
CA HIS A 45 9.57 4.30 -23.62
C HIS A 45 9.14 4.53 -22.16
N PRO A 46 8.44 5.63 -21.83
CA PRO A 46 8.06 6.76 -22.70
C PRO A 46 9.28 7.52 -23.28
N ARG A 47 9.10 8.17 -24.44
CA ARG A 47 10.18 8.91 -25.11
C ARG A 47 10.66 10.06 -24.23
N GLN A 48 11.96 10.33 -24.27
CA GLN A 48 12.55 11.42 -23.49
C GLN A 48 13.36 12.34 -24.41
N CYS A 49 13.23 13.64 -24.23
CA CYS A 49 13.95 14.66 -24.97
C CYS A 49 14.84 15.47 -24.03
N ARG A 50 16.11 15.70 -24.39
CA ARG A 50 17.07 16.38 -23.51
C ARG A 50 17.48 17.74 -24.06
N ALA A 51 17.15 18.82 -23.35
CA ALA A 51 17.63 20.17 -23.66
C ALA A 51 18.54 20.69 -22.54
N GLY A 52 19.85 20.71 -22.80
CA GLY A 52 20.86 21.00 -21.77
C GLY A 52 20.83 19.97 -20.64
N ASP A 53 20.66 20.46 -19.41
CA ASP A 53 20.59 19.63 -18.19
C ASP A 53 19.17 19.18 -17.82
N LYS A 54 18.17 19.56 -18.62
CA LYS A 54 16.78 19.17 -18.40
C LYS A 54 16.37 18.04 -19.35
N THR A 55 15.79 17.00 -18.78
CA THR A 55 15.14 15.92 -19.52
C THR A 55 13.63 16.10 -19.42
N PHE A 56 12.96 16.10 -20.57
CA PHE A 56 11.52 16.18 -20.69
C PHE A 56 11.01 14.82 -21.14
N THR A 57 10.05 14.24 -20.41
CA THR A 57 9.45 12.96 -20.77
C THR A 57 8.15 13.19 -21.52
N GLU A 58 7.91 12.45 -22.59
CA GLU A 58 6.65 12.45 -23.31
C GLU A 58 5.51 12.05 -22.37
N GLN A 59 4.53 12.95 -22.22
CA GLN A 59 3.25 12.57 -21.64
C GLN A 59 2.46 11.80 -22.70
N ILE A 60 2.31 10.49 -22.49
CA ILE A 60 1.45 9.65 -23.32
C ILE A 60 -0.01 9.99 -22.97
N ILE A 61 -0.60 10.93 -23.70
CA ILE A 61 -2.04 11.19 -23.65
C ILE A 61 -2.73 10.19 -24.59
N GLY A 62 -3.16 9.06 -24.03
CA GLY A 62 -3.76 7.99 -24.84
C GLY A 62 -3.98 6.65 -24.14
N GLY A 63 -4.26 6.65 -22.84
CA GLY A 63 -4.64 5.43 -22.13
C GLY A 63 -6.14 5.13 -22.27
N GLN A 64 -6.53 3.87 -22.07
CA GLN A 64 -7.94 3.49 -21.83
C GLN A 64 -8.48 4.04 -20.50
N ARG A 65 -7.64 4.74 -19.74
CA ARG A 65 -7.93 5.25 -18.41
C ARG A 65 -8.08 6.78 -18.43
N ASP A 66 -9.00 7.30 -17.63
CA ASP A 66 -9.18 8.75 -17.44
C ASP A 66 -8.09 9.36 -16.53
N GLU A 67 -8.21 10.66 -16.21
CA GLU A 67 -7.30 11.39 -15.32
C GLU A 67 -7.28 10.84 -13.87
N PHE A 68 -8.29 10.06 -13.50
CA PHE A 68 -8.37 9.35 -12.22
C PHE A 68 -7.93 7.88 -12.32
N GLY A 69 -7.41 7.46 -13.48
CA GLY A 69 -6.98 6.09 -13.71
C GLY A 69 -8.13 5.11 -13.93
N CYS A 70 -9.37 5.56 -14.12
CA CYS A 70 -10.54 4.71 -14.27
C CYS A 70 -10.65 4.19 -15.70
N LEU A 71 -10.88 2.88 -15.86
CA LEU A 71 -10.99 2.23 -17.17
C LEU A 71 -12.33 2.56 -17.86
N VAL A 72 -12.37 3.68 -18.58
CA VAL A 72 -13.57 4.21 -19.24
C VAL A 72 -14.26 3.20 -20.16
N PRO A 73 -13.55 2.44 -21.03
CA PRO A 73 -14.18 1.46 -21.91
C PRO A 73 -14.93 0.34 -21.18
N ALA A 74 -14.56 0.03 -19.93
CA ALA A 74 -15.24 -0.97 -19.10
C ALA A 74 -16.41 -0.39 -18.29
N GLY A 75 -16.73 0.90 -18.49
CA GLY A 75 -17.80 1.62 -17.82
C GLY A 75 -17.42 2.17 -16.44
N TYR A 76 -16.14 2.17 -16.08
CA TYR A 76 -15.67 2.79 -14.84
C TYR A 76 -15.49 4.29 -15.01
N SER A 77 -15.91 5.03 -14.00
CA SER A 77 -15.71 6.47 -13.89
C SER A 77 -15.44 6.84 -12.44
N TRP A 78 -14.72 7.94 -12.22
CA TRP A 78 -14.44 8.42 -10.88
C TRP A 78 -15.72 8.87 -10.16
N SER A 79 -15.88 8.45 -8.90
CA SER A 79 -16.96 8.89 -8.03
C SER A 79 -16.39 9.52 -6.76
N GLU A 80 -16.70 10.79 -6.55
CA GLU A 80 -16.38 11.51 -5.29
C GLU A 80 -17.09 10.91 -4.08
N GLU A 81 -18.28 10.32 -4.28
CA GLU A 81 -19.04 9.69 -3.21
C GLU A 81 -18.33 8.44 -2.69
N ALA A 82 -17.79 7.62 -3.61
CA ALA A 82 -17.04 6.41 -3.27
C ALA A 82 -15.54 6.64 -3.06
N GLY A 83 -14.98 7.75 -3.53
CA GLY A 83 -13.52 8.00 -3.54
C GLY A 83 -12.74 7.02 -4.43
N ALA A 84 -13.39 6.44 -5.45
CA ALA A 84 -12.83 5.39 -6.29
C ALA A 84 -13.44 5.37 -7.70
N CYS A 85 -12.81 4.63 -8.60
CA CYS A 85 -13.37 4.28 -9.90
C CYS A 85 -14.48 3.25 -9.70
N ILE A 86 -15.70 3.58 -10.11
CA ILE A 86 -16.86 2.70 -9.95
C ILE A 86 -17.67 2.62 -11.25
N ARG A 87 -18.39 1.51 -11.41
CA ARG A 87 -19.54 1.41 -12.32
C ARG A 87 -20.78 1.89 -11.58
N GLY A 88 -20.96 3.21 -11.53
CA GLY A 88 -21.96 3.84 -10.65
C GLY A 88 -23.42 3.45 -10.93
N PHE A 89 -23.69 2.82 -12.07
CA PHE A 89 -25.00 2.27 -12.45
C PHE A 89 -25.29 0.88 -11.85
N GLU A 90 -24.30 0.19 -11.28
CA GLU A 90 -24.49 -1.12 -10.60
C GLU A 90 -24.66 -0.99 -9.09
N LEU A 91 -24.35 0.19 -8.54
CA LEU A 91 -24.31 0.42 -7.10
C LEU A 91 -25.45 1.35 -6.66
N ASP A 92 -26.20 0.92 -5.66
CA ASP A 92 -27.13 1.77 -4.92
C ASP A 92 -26.39 2.72 -3.94
N SER A 93 -27.12 3.65 -3.31
CA SER A 93 -26.53 4.63 -2.38
C SER A 93 -25.86 4.00 -1.16
N SER A 94 -26.38 2.87 -0.68
CA SER A 94 -25.79 2.15 0.46
C SER A 94 -24.49 1.45 0.06
N GLN A 95 -24.44 0.87 -1.14
CA GLN A 95 -23.25 0.25 -1.70
C GLN A 95 -22.16 1.27 -2.06
N LYS A 96 -22.52 2.48 -2.53
CA LYS A 96 -21.55 3.57 -2.74
C LYS A 96 -20.94 4.05 -1.43
N LYS A 97 -21.75 4.17 -0.38
CA LYS A 97 -21.26 4.47 0.97
C LYS A 97 -20.35 3.36 1.51
N ALA A 98 -20.69 2.09 1.26
CA ALA A 98 -19.85 0.96 1.62
C ALA A 98 -18.49 1.02 0.88
N ALA A 99 -18.52 1.25 -0.43
CA ALA A 99 -17.31 1.44 -1.23
C ALA A 99 -16.41 2.55 -0.67
N LYS A 100 -16.98 3.69 -0.27
CA LYS A 100 -16.24 4.78 0.39
C LYS A 100 -15.48 4.31 1.63
N ILE A 101 -16.15 3.58 2.51
CA ILE A 101 -15.56 3.07 3.75
C ILE A 101 -14.46 2.06 3.45
N ALA A 102 -14.69 1.19 2.46
CA ALA A 102 -13.72 0.18 2.05
C ALA A 102 -12.47 0.80 1.42
N VAL A 103 -12.61 1.90 0.67
CA VAL A 103 -11.48 2.58 -0.01
C VAL A 103 -10.71 3.50 0.93
N ALA A 104 -11.34 4.06 1.96
CA ALA A 104 -10.73 5.05 2.87
C ALA A 104 -9.36 4.67 3.47
N PRO A 105 -9.05 3.39 3.78
CA PRO A 105 -7.72 3.01 4.28
C PRO A 105 -6.60 3.09 3.22
N TYR A 106 -6.93 3.11 1.94
CA TYR A 106 -5.97 3.06 0.84
C TYR A 106 -5.64 4.47 0.36
N SER A 107 -4.35 4.80 0.33
CA SER A 107 -3.86 6.11 -0.16
C SER A 107 -3.69 6.19 -1.67
N MET A 108 -3.98 5.09 -2.38
CA MET A 108 -3.87 4.98 -3.84
C MET A 108 -5.25 4.98 -4.49
N ARG A 109 -5.29 5.29 -5.80
CA ARG A 109 -6.54 5.26 -6.57
C ARG A 109 -6.96 3.80 -6.78
N MET A 110 -8.16 3.46 -6.29
CA MET A 110 -8.73 2.11 -6.36
C MET A 110 -9.87 2.04 -7.38
N THR A 111 -10.11 0.85 -7.91
CA THR A 111 -11.34 0.51 -8.63
C THR A 111 -12.20 -0.42 -7.77
N VAL A 112 -13.48 -0.10 -7.62
CA VAL A 112 -14.44 -0.98 -6.96
C VAL A 112 -15.00 -1.93 -8.00
N VAL A 113 -14.61 -3.20 -7.93
CA VAL A 113 -15.02 -4.23 -8.90
C VAL A 113 -16.42 -4.75 -8.60
N SER A 114 -16.74 -4.98 -7.32
CA SER A 114 -18.07 -5.41 -6.89
C SER A 114 -18.34 -5.01 -5.44
N VAL A 115 -19.63 -4.88 -5.12
CA VAL A 115 -20.14 -4.68 -3.76
C VAL A 115 -21.33 -5.60 -3.54
N GLU A 116 -21.19 -6.57 -2.66
CA GLU A 116 -22.26 -7.49 -2.26
C GLU A 116 -22.83 -7.08 -0.91
N THR A 117 -24.14 -6.89 -0.82
CA THR A 117 -24.81 -6.58 0.44
C THR A 117 -25.02 -7.85 1.25
N LEU A 118 -24.59 -7.85 2.52
CA LEU A 118 -24.68 -9.01 3.40
C LEU A 118 -25.91 -8.93 4.33
N ARG A 119 -26.26 -10.07 4.94
CA ARG A 119 -27.39 -10.17 5.90
C ARG A 119 -27.05 -9.63 7.29
N CYS A 120 -26.61 -8.38 7.37
CA CYS A 120 -26.67 -7.57 8.59
C CYS A 120 -26.68 -6.07 8.25
N PRO A 121 -27.25 -5.21 9.11
CA PRO A 121 -27.27 -3.77 8.87
C PRO A 121 -25.85 -3.21 8.72
N GLY A 122 -25.56 -2.59 7.58
CA GLY A 122 -24.24 -2.01 7.31
C GLY A 122 -23.15 -3.03 6.98
N CYS A 123 -23.52 -4.24 6.55
CA CYS A 123 -22.57 -5.27 6.18
C CYS A 123 -22.46 -5.43 4.66
N PHE A 124 -21.23 -5.42 4.15
CA PHE A 124 -20.96 -5.48 2.72
C PHE A 124 -19.65 -6.23 2.47
N ASP A 125 -19.58 -7.00 1.40
CA ASP A 125 -18.32 -7.47 0.83
C ASP A 125 -17.96 -6.60 -0.36
N VAL A 126 -16.80 -5.97 -0.32
CA VAL A 126 -16.32 -5.06 -1.36
C VAL A 126 -15.05 -5.64 -1.96
N ILE A 127 -15.04 -5.86 -3.27
CA ILE A 127 -13.82 -6.24 -3.98
C ILE A 127 -13.22 -4.99 -4.59
N LEU A 128 -12.05 -4.60 -4.10
CA LEU A 128 -11.25 -3.53 -4.66
C LEU A 128 -10.21 -4.13 -5.60
N GLU A 129 -9.86 -3.39 -6.64
CA GLU A 129 -8.74 -3.71 -7.54
C GLU A 129 -7.82 -2.50 -7.59
N ARG A 130 -6.53 -2.75 -7.41
CA ARG A 130 -5.51 -1.72 -7.55
C ARG A 130 -5.32 -1.35 -9.02
N ASN A 131 -5.22 -0.06 -9.30
CA ASN A 131 -5.12 0.43 -10.69
C ASN A 131 -3.76 0.16 -11.35
N ASP A 132 -2.71 -0.13 -10.58
CA ASP A 132 -1.33 -0.29 -11.05
C ASP A 132 -0.95 -1.74 -11.39
N ASN A 133 -1.30 -2.69 -10.53
CA ASN A 133 -0.91 -4.11 -10.65
C ASN A 133 -2.11 -5.07 -10.82
N GLN A 134 -3.34 -4.55 -10.86
CA GLN A 134 -4.59 -5.33 -10.96
C GLN A 134 -4.80 -6.34 -9.81
N GLU A 135 -4.12 -6.14 -8.69
CA GLU A 135 -4.30 -6.97 -7.50
C GLU A 135 -5.68 -6.72 -6.89
N ARG A 136 -6.37 -7.83 -6.56
CA ARG A 136 -7.70 -7.79 -5.96
C ARG A 136 -7.62 -7.91 -4.46
N ILE A 137 -8.23 -6.95 -3.78
CA ILE A 137 -8.22 -6.82 -2.33
C ILE A 137 -9.66 -6.95 -1.83
N PRO A 138 -10.02 -8.05 -1.16
CA PRO A 138 -11.33 -8.20 -0.55
C PRO A 138 -11.39 -7.40 0.75
N VAL A 139 -12.44 -6.59 0.90
CA VAL A 139 -12.70 -5.79 2.11
C VAL A 139 -14.10 -6.09 2.61
N THR A 140 -14.19 -6.52 3.86
CA THR A 140 -15.46 -6.79 4.53
C THR A 140 -15.86 -5.61 5.40
N LEU A 141 -17.10 -5.17 5.30
CA LEU A 141 -17.72 -4.26 6.24
C LEU A 141 -18.69 -5.00 7.16
N VAL A 142 -18.65 -4.67 8.44
CA VAL A 142 -19.61 -5.11 9.46
C VAL A 142 -20.04 -3.89 10.25
N ASN A 143 -21.34 -3.65 10.35
CA ASN A 143 -21.89 -2.45 11.03
C ASN A 143 -21.23 -1.14 10.53
N TRP A 144 -21.01 -1.01 9.22
CA TRP A 144 -20.35 0.14 8.58
C TRP A 144 -18.88 0.36 8.98
N ALA A 145 -18.18 -0.67 9.48
CA ALA A 145 -16.75 -0.62 9.80
C ALA A 145 -15.98 -1.75 9.09
N VAL A 146 -14.73 -1.47 8.70
CA VAL A 146 -13.84 -2.49 8.12
C VAL A 146 -13.59 -3.58 9.16
N SER A 147 -13.88 -4.82 8.78
CA SER A 147 -13.69 -6.00 9.62
C SER A 147 -12.40 -6.72 9.19
N PRO A 148 -11.42 -6.89 10.10
CA PRO A 148 -10.17 -7.61 9.81
C PRO A 148 -10.35 -9.13 9.76
N VAL A 149 -11.52 -9.63 10.17
CA VAL A 149 -11.91 -11.02 9.89
C VAL A 149 -12.10 -11.15 8.39
N SER A 150 -11.12 -11.76 7.71
CA SER A 150 -11.31 -12.36 6.39
C SER A 150 -12.57 -13.22 6.46
N MET A 151 -13.55 -12.90 5.64
CA MET A 151 -14.84 -13.59 5.57
C MET A 151 -14.75 -14.99 4.94
N SER A 152 -13.62 -15.67 5.11
CA SER A 152 -13.52 -17.12 4.96
C SER A 152 -14.42 -17.88 5.97
N ALA A 153 -15.20 -17.20 6.82
CA ALA A 153 -16.05 -17.81 7.84
C ALA A 153 -17.53 -17.38 7.82
N ARG A 154 -18.01 -16.58 6.86
CA ARG A 154 -19.46 -16.26 6.80
C ARG A 154 -20.18 -17.01 5.69
N GLU A 155 -21.29 -17.59 6.11
CA GLU A 155 -22.23 -18.36 5.32
C GLU A 155 -23.04 -17.43 4.40
N ARG A 156 -22.74 -17.46 3.10
CA ARG A 156 -23.49 -16.81 2.02
C ARG A 156 -24.61 -17.72 1.55
N LEU A 157 -25.81 -17.17 1.42
CA LEU A 157 -26.98 -17.93 0.95
C LEU A 157 -27.13 -17.81 -0.55
N CYS A 158 -27.37 -18.95 -1.19
CA CYS A 158 -27.59 -19.02 -2.62
C CYS A 158 -28.89 -18.30 -3.00
N THR A 159 -28.79 -17.43 -4.01
CA THR A 159 -29.94 -16.76 -4.61
C THR A 159 -30.77 -17.73 -5.45
N LYS A 160 -32.00 -17.35 -5.81
CA LYS A 160 -32.86 -18.20 -6.64
C LYS A 160 -32.29 -18.34 -8.05
N GLU A 161 -31.68 -17.26 -8.54
CA GLU A 161 -31.01 -17.17 -9.81
C GLU A 161 -29.83 -18.13 -9.87
N GLU A 162 -28.94 -18.10 -8.87
CA GLU A 162 -27.79 -19.03 -8.77
C GLU A 162 -28.23 -20.49 -8.64
N LYS A 163 -29.31 -20.78 -7.89
CA LYS A 163 -29.88 -22.14 -7.80
C LYS A 163 -30.46 -22.65 -9.12
N SER A 164 -30.80 -21.73 -10.03
CA SER A 164 -31.34 -22.07 -11.36
C SER A 164 -30.28 -22.08 -12.45
N ALA A 165 -29.01 -21.84 -12.13
CA ALA A 165 -27.93 -21.82 -13.10
C ALA A 165 -27.70 -23.22 -13.71
N GLU A 166 -27.94 -23.36 -15.01
CA GLU A 166 -27.68 -24.61 -15.75
C GLU A 166 -26.21 -24.76 -16.17
N ILE A 167 -25.47 -23.64 -16.22
CA ILE A 167 -24.08 -23.59 -16.67
C ILE A 167 -23.29 -22.73 -15.70
N CYS A 168 -22.14 -23.24 -15.25
CA CYS A 168 -21.17 -22.51 -14.43
C CYS A 168 -19.84 -22.37 -15.18
N THR A 169 -19.09 -21.32 -14.85
CA THR A 169 -17.71 -21.16 -15.35
C THR A 169 -16.79 -22.21 -14.72
N MET A 170 -15.68 -22.50 -15.39
CA MET A 170 -14.63 -23.39 -14.88
C MET A 170 -13.57 -22.63 -14.06
N ASP A 171 -13.90 -21.42 -13.60
CA ASP A 171 -13.01 -20.67 -12.71
C ASP A 171 -12.87 -21.38 -11.36
N TYR A 172 -11.65 -21.43 -10.84
CA TYR A 172 -11.35 -22.11 -9.59
C TYR A 172 -11.20 -21.08 -8.47
N SER A 173 -12.31 -20.87 -7.77
CA SER A 173 -12.47 -19.97 -6.63
C SER A 173 -13.23 -20.72 -5.53
N PRO A 174 -12.58 -21.65 -4.80
CA PRO A 174 -13.27 -22.71 -4.06
C PRO A 174 -14.13 -22.19 -2.91
N VAL A 175 -15.23 -22.90 -2.66
CA VAL A 175 -16.19 -22.61 -1.58
C VAL A 175 -16.61 -23.88 -0.85
N CYS A 176 -17.02 -23.77 0.41
CA CYS A 176 -17.51 -24.87 1.23
C CYS A 176 -19.02 -24.74 1.40
N GLY A 177 -19.79 -25.66 0.84
CA GLY A 177 -21.23 -25.70 1.02
C GLY A 177 -21.63 -26.03 2.45
N ASN A 178 -22.86 -25.67 2.83
CA ASN A 178 -23.45 -26.05 4.12
C ASN A 178 -23.73 -27.56 4.24
N ASP A 179 -23.60 -28.29 3.12
CA ASP A 179 -23.54 -29.75 3.07
C ASP A 179 -22.16 -30.33 3.44
N GLY A 180 -21.18 -29.48 3.72
CA GLY A 180 -19.82 -29.85 4.10
C GLY A 180 -18.94 -30.28 2.92
N GLN A 181 -19.36 -30.01 1.67
CA GLN A 181 -18.58 -30.33 0.47
C GLN A 181 -17.90 -29.10 -0.12
N THR A 182 -16.67 -29.28 -0.59
CA THR A 182 -15.94 -28.24 -1.34
C THR A 182 -16.41 -28.24 -2.79
N TYR A 183 -16.74 -27.05 -3.31
CA TYR A 183 -17.12 -26.81 -4.70
C TYR A 183 -16.08 -25.90 -5.36
N SER A 184 -15.87 -26.08 -6.68
CA SER A 184 -14.83 -25.35 -7.42
C SER A 184 -15.06 -23.84 -7.44
N ASN A 185 -16.33 -23.42 -7.41
CA ASN A 185 -16.75 -22.03 -7.29
C ASN A 185 -18.18 -21.93 -6.73
N ALA A 186 -18.57 -20.70 -6.38
CA ALA A 186 -19.88 -20.37 -5.83
C ALA A 186 -21.06 -20.80 -6.73
N CYS A 187 -20.92 -20.68 -8.06
CA CYS A 187 -21.96 -21.11 -9.00
C CYS A 187 -22.21 -22.61 -8.87
N GLN A 188 -21.14 -23.42 -8.88
CA GLN A 188 -21.26 -24.87 -8.78
C GLN A 188 -21.84 -25.30 -7.43
N ALA A 189 -21.49 -24.59 -6.35
CA ALA A 189 -22.10 -24.79 -5.03
C ALA A 189 -23.60 -24.52 -5.08
N CYS A 190 -24.03 -23.34 -5.54
CA CYS A 190 -25.43 -22.96 -5.52
C CYS A 190 -26.31 -23.69 -6.53
N ALA A 191 -25.77 -24.16 -7.65
CA ALA A 191 -26.48 -25.02 -8.59
C ALA A 191 -26.74 -26.43 -8.01
N SER A 192 -26.03 -26.82 -6.95
CA SER A 192 -26.27 -28.08 -6.25
C SER A 192 -27.57 -28.02 -5.46
N LYS A 193 -28.43 -29.02 -5.62
CA LYS A 193 -29.76 -29.07 -4.97
C LYS A 193 -29.71 -29.05 -3.44
N ASN A 194 -28.62 -29.54 -2.86
CA ASN A 194 -28.47 -29.74 -1.42
C ASN A 194 -27.70 -28.59 -0.74
N VAL A 195 -27.28 -27.58 -1.50
CA VAL A 195 -26.57 -26.42 -0.98
C VAL A 195 -27.54 -25.25 -0.91
N GLU A 196 -27.80 -24.79 0.31
CA GLU A 196 -28.56 -23.56 0.52
C GLU A 196 -27.64 -22.36 0.74
N SER A 197 -26.45 -22.64 1.24
CA SER A 197 -25.47 -21.65 1.59
C SER A 197 -24.06 -22.22 1.48
N TYR A 198 -23.07 -21.35 1.33
CA TYR A 198 -21.67 -21.70 1.25
C TYR A 198 -20.81 -20.66 1.97
N VAL A 199 -19.58 -21.03 2.28
CA VAL A 199 -18.55 -20.14 2.82
C VAL A 199 -17.38 -20.12 1.85
N ILE A 200 -16.65 -19.00 1.75
CA ILE A 200 -15.45 -18.93 0.89
C ILE A 200 -14.35 -19.84 1.41
N GLY A 201 -13.67 -20.55 0.50
CA GLY A 201 -12.59 -21.47 0.80
C GLY A 201 -13.04 -22.92 0.85
N GLU A 202 -12.09 -23.84 0.82
CA GLU A 202 -12.39 -25.28 0.91
C GLU A 202 -12.92 -25.65 2.30
N CYS A 203 -13.74 -26.70 2.37
CA CYS A 203 -14.18 -27.25 3.65
C CYS A 203 -12.98 -27.70 4.49
N GLY A 204 -13.03 -27.40 5.78
CA GLY A 204 -11.93 -27.68 6.71
C GLY A 204 -10.80 -26.65 6.71
N MET A 205 -10.78 -25.69 5.78
CA MET A 205 -9.86 -24.54 5.81
C MET A 205 -10.46 -23.30 6.50
N GLN A 206 -11.71 -23.36 6.96
CA GLN A 206 -12.33 -22.23 7.66
C GLN A 206 -11.61 -21.98 9.00
N PRO A 207 -11.38 -20.71 9.38
CA PRO A 207 -10.79 -20.40 10.67
C PRO A 207 -11.73 -20.91 11.76
N LYS A 208 -11.20 -21.72 12.67
CA LYS A 208 -11.95 -22.15 13.86
C LYS A 208 -12.22 -20.91 14.71
N ILE A 209 -13.45 -20.41 14.64
CA ILE A 209 -13.89 -19.29 15.47
C ILE A 209 -14.43 -19.84 16.79
N HIS A 210 -13.82 -19.43 17.89
CA HIS A 210 -14.29 -19.72 19.25
C HIS A 210 -15.16 -18.58 19.74
N ILE A 211 -16.37 -18.88 20.22
CA ILE A 211 -17.25 -17.90 20.85
C ILE A 211 -17.03 -17.93 22.35
N CYS A 212 -16.63 -16.79 22.92
CA CYS A 212 -16.36 -16.67 24.34
C CYS A 212 -17.63 -16.89 25.18
N THR A 213 -17.61 -17.93 26.01
CA THR A 213 -18.70 -18.28 26.92
C THR A 213 -18.79 -17.30 28.11
N ALA A 214 -19.95 -17.27 28.78
CA ALA A 214 -20.13 -16.43 29.98
C ALA A 214 -19.12 -16.78 31.09
N GLN A 215 -18.75 -18.05 31.22
CA GLN A 215 -17.76 -18.51 32.19
C GLN A 215 -16.35 -18.01 31.86
N GLU A 216 -15.96 -18.03 30.58
CA GLU A 216 -14.65 -17.51 30.14
C GLU A 216 -14.54 -16.01 30.34
N LYS A 217 -15.62 -15.27 30.05
CA LYS A 217 -15.73 -13.82 30.29
C LYS A 217 -15.68 -13.46 31.78
N ALA A 218 -16.08 -14.38 32.65
CA ALA A 218 -16.10 -14.19 34.11
C ALA A 218 -14.78 -14.60 34.80
N ARG A 219 -13.77 -15.09 34.07
CA ARG A 219 -12.47 -15.41 34.67
C ARG A 219 -11.81 -14.16 35.24
N GLN A 220 -11.20 -14.31 36.42
CA GLN A 220 -10.53 -13.21 37.13
C GLN A 220 -9.07 -13.00 36.68
N GLY A 221 -8.48 -13.97 35.98
CA GLY A 221 -7.10 -13.90 35.52
C GLY A 221 -6.77 -14.96 34.47
N CYS A 222 -5.70 -14.71 33.73
CA CYS A 222 -5.20 -15.55 32.64
C CYS A 222 -3.71 -15.86 32.83
N THR A 223 -3.25 -16.96 32.25
CA THR A 223 -1.83 -17.27 32.13
C THR A 223 -1.15 -16.29 31.17
N LYS A 224 0.16 -16.11 31.30
CA LYS A 224 0.98 -15.23 30.44
C LYS A 224 1.64 -15.98 29.27
N GLU A 225 1.11 -17.14 28.90
CA GLU A 225 1.57 -17.88 27.73
C GLU A 225 1.21 -17.13 26.45
N TYR A 226 2.14 -17.13 25.48
CA TYR A 226 1.94 -16.48 24.19
C TYR A 226 1.49 -17.52 23.15
N MET A 227 0.18 -17.62 22.98
CA MET A 227 -0.50 -18.43 21.95
C MET A 227 -1.59 -17.56 21.33
N PRO A 228 -1.19 -16.64 20.44
CA PRO A 228 -1.99 -15.47 20.15
C PRO A 228 -3.22 -15.77 19.30
N VAL A 229 -4.27 -14.99 19.51
CA VAL A 229 -5.58 -15.14 18.85
C VAL A 229 -6.07 -13.80 18.31
N CYS A 230 -6.91 -13.82 17.28
CA CYS A 230 -7.48 -12.62 16.68
C CYS A 230 -8.92 -12.46 17.15
N GLY A 231 -9.20 -11.39 17.89
CA GLY A 231 -10.58 -11.06 18.26
C GLY A 231 -11.40 -10.56 17.08
N ASP A 232 -12.72 -10.74 17.16
CA ASP A 232 -13.69 -10.09 16.26
C ASP A 232 -13.67 -8.55 16.30
N ASP A 233 -12.98 -7.97 17.28
CA ASP A 233 -12.69 -6.54 17.38
C ASP A 233 -11.39 -6.13 16.67
N GLY A 234 -10.74 -7.07 15.99
CA GLY A 234 -9.54 -6.82 15.19
C GLY A 234 -8.25 -6.69 15.96
N LYS A 235 -8.24 -7.09 17.24
CA LYS A 235 -7.05 -7.03 18.08
C LYS A 235 -6.45 -8.42 18.25
N THR A 236 -5.12 -8.49 18.15
CA THR A 236 -4.36 -9.67 18.55
C THR A 236 -4.26 -9.71 20.08
N TYR A 237 -4.76 -10.78 20.69
CA TYR A 237 -4.62 -11.05 22.11
C TYR A 237 -3.53 -12.07 22.34
N SER A 238 -2.75 -11.92 23.41
CA SER A 238 -1.63 -12.81 23.73
C SER A 238 -2.04 -14.28 23.90
N ASN A 239 -3.29 -14.53 24.29
CA ASN A 239 -3.91 -15.85 24.27
C ASN A 239 -5.45 -15.77 24.30
N ALA A 240 -6.09 -16.91 24.06
CA ALA A 240 -7.55 -17.11 24.11
C ALA A 240 -8.21 -16.59 25.40
N CYS A 241 -7.56 -16.81 26.55
CA CYS A 241 -8.11 -16.34 27.83
C CYS A 241 -8.15 -14.81 27.86
N MET A 242 -7.03 -14.16 27.51
CA MET A 242 -6.94 -12.69 27.44
C MET A 242 -7.96 -12.09 26.47
N ALA A 243 -8.23 -12.76 25.35
CA ALA A 243 -9.30 -12.39 24.43
C ALA A 243 -10.66 -12.39 25.15
N CYS A 244 -11.07 -13.52 25.72
CA CYS A 244 -12.40 -13.62 26.32
C CYS A 244 -12.64 -12.72 27.56
N ILE A 245 -11.61 -12.40 28.35
CA ILE A 245 -11.78 -11.50 29.51
C ILE A 245 -11.74 -10.01 29.15
N SER A 246 -11.32 -9.66 27.93
CA SER A 246 -11.15 -8.26 27.49
C SER A 246 -12.45 -7.45 27.49
N LYS A 247 -13.61 -8.11 27.45
CA LYS A 247 -14.96 -7.56 27.25
C LYS A 247 -15.18 -6.84 25.92
N THR A 248 -14.13 -6.54 25.16
CA THR A 248 -14.22 -5.86 23.86
C THR A 248 -14.43 -6.81 22.69
N THR A 249 -14.02 -8.07 22.85
CA THR A 249 -14.24 -9.13 21.86
C THR A 249 -15.31 -10.12 22.31
N THR A 250 -16.09 -10.67 21.38
CA THR A 250 -17.08 -11.72 21.68
C THR A 250 -16.71 -13.10 21.14
N SER A 251 -15.80 -13.15 20.18
CA SER A 251 -15.28 -14.35 19.54
C SER A 251 -13.87 -14.12 19.01
N TYR A 252 -13.08 -15.18 18.82
CA TYR A 252 -11.74 -15.09 18.27
C TYR A 252 -11.42 -16.25 17.31
N SER A 253 -10.43 -16.07 16.43
CA SER A 253 -9.81 -17.16 15.64
C SER A 253 -8.47 -17.61 16.21
N GLU A 254 -8.10 -18.88 16.01
CA GLU A 254 -6.83 -19.50 16.44
C GLU A 254 -5.63 -19.04 15.58
N SER A 255 -5.43 -17.72 15.45
CA SER A 255 -4.32 -17.10 14.73
C SER A 255 -4.12 -15.67 15.24
N GLU A 256 -2.95 -15.06 15.05
CA GLU A 256 -2.84 -13.60 15.18
C GLU A 256 -3.81 -12.91 14.22
N CYS A 257 -4.28 -11.70 14.56
CA CYS A 257 -4.98 -10.93 13.55
C CYS A 257 -4.04 -10.73 12.37
N PRO A 258 -4.54 -10.81 11.12
CA PRO A 258 -3.77 -10.30 10.01
C PRO A 258 -3.35 -8.91 10.43
N ALA A 259 -2.04 -8.71 10.54
CA ALA A 259 -1.54 -7.37 10.67
C ALA A 259 -2.22 -6.61 9.54
N LEU A 260 -2.81 -5.46 9.83
CA LEU A 260 -3.03 -4.47 8.79
C LEU A 260 -1.64 -4.00 8.35
N ASP A 261 -0.84 -4.93 7.84
CA ASP A 261 0.30 -4.67 7.02
C ASP A 261 -0.33 -4.06 5.80
N MET A 262 -0.34 -2.73 5.82
CA MET A 262 -0.63 -1.91 4.67
C MET A 262 0.34 -2.38 3.57
N VAL A 263 -0.11 -3.32 2.74
CA VAL A 263 0.57 -3.64 1.49
C VAL A 263 0.44 -2.40 0.62
N GLY A 264 1.44 -1.52 0.72
CA GLY A 264 1.42 -0.19 0.14
C GLY A 264 2.25 0.87 0.88
N GLY A 265 2.71 0.61 2.11
CA GLY A 265 3.81 1.38 2.67
C GLY A 265 5.14 0.81 2.15
N GLU A 266 6.05 1.64 1.64
CA GLU A 266 7.45 1.19 1.46
C GLU A 266 8.04 0.72 2.80
N LYS A 267 7.46 1.15 3.93
CA LYS A 267 7.95 0.97 5.30
C LYS A 267 7.00 0.13 6.16
N ASP A 268 7.54 -0.69 7.06
CA ASP A 268 6.80 -1.42 8.09
C ASP A 268 6.34 -0.52 9.27
N ALA A 269 5.67 -1.09 10.27
CA ALA A 269 5.21 -0.39 11.48
C ALA A 269 6.33 0.25 12.33
N LYS A 270 7.61 -0.05 12.04
CA LYS A 270 8.80 0.53 12.68
C LYS A 270 9.55 1.48 11.75
N GLY A 271 9.00 1.77 10.58
CA GLY A 271 9.58 2.68 9.58
C GLY A 271 10.61 2.01 8.67
N CYS A 272 10.77 0.68 8.70
CA CYS A 272 11.80 -0.02 7.94
C CYS A 272 11.35 -0.29 6.51
N MET A 273 12.17 0.08 5.53
CA MET A 273 11.85 -0.09 4.11
C MET A 273 11.88 -1.56 3.65
N VAL A 274 10.73 -2.23 3.70
CA VAL A 274 10.58 -3.66 3.39
C VAL A 274 10.98 -3.97 1.94
N ALA A 275 10.62 -3.08 1.00
CA ALA A 275 10.95 -3.26 -0.43
C ALA A 275 12.47 -3.24 -0.71
N ALA A 276 13.24 -2.54 0.13
CA ALA A 276 14.70 -2.51 0.07
C ALA A 276 15.36 -3.61 0.92
N GLY A 277 14.56 -4.54 1.47
CA GLY A 277 15.02 -5.65 2.30
C GLY A 277 15.28 -5.31 3.76
N TYR A 278 14.95 -4.10 4.21
CA TYR A 278 15.12 -3.72 5.61
C TYR A 278 13.99 -4.27 6.48
N ALA A 279 14.35 -4.81 7.63
CA ALA A 279 13.41 -5.25 8.65
C ALA A 279 13.87 -4.78 10.04
N TRP A 280 12.90 -4.55 10.94
CA TRP A 280 13.20 -4.18 12.31
C TRP A 280 13.94 -5.29 13.07
N SER A 281 15.06 -4.94 13.71
CA SER A 281 15.79 -5.83 14.61
C SER A 281 15.77 -5.28 16.03
N ALA A 282 15.15 -6.00 16.96
CA ALA A 282 15.18 -5.66 18.38
C ALA A 282 16.59 -5.75 19.00
N GLU A 283 17.44 -6.62 18.45
CA GLU A 283 18.84 -6.78 18.85
C GLU A 283 19.62 -5.48 18.57
N VAL A 284 19.43 -4.90 17.39
CA VAL A 284 20.11 -3.66 16.98
C VAL A 284 19.36 -2.41 17.43
N GLY A 285 18.04 -2.48 17.65
CA GLY A 285 17.21 -1.31 17.90
C GLY A 285 17.01 -0.44 16.66
N GLY A 286 17.12 -1.03 15.46
CA GLY A 286 17.06 -0.32 14.19
C GLY A 286 16.67 -1.22 13.03
N CYS A 287 16.45 -0.61 11.86
CA CYS A 287 16.14 -1.31 10.62
C CYS A 287 17.43 -1.81 9.97
N ILE A 288 17.53 -3.12 9.72
CA ILE A 288 18.73 -3.75 9.16
C ILE A 288 18.39 -4.72 8.04
N ARG A 289 19.36 -4.94 7.16
CA ARG A 289 19.42 -6.13 6.29
C ARG A 289 20.27 -7.17 6.99
N ALA A 290 19.61 -8.09 7.71
CA ALA A 290 20.31 -9.00 8.63
C ALA A 290 21.34 -9.92 7.93
N TRP A 291 21.21 -10.16 6.62
CA TRP A 291 22.17 -10.94 5.82
C TRP A 291 23.45 -10.19 5.45
N GLU A 292 23.50 -8.86 5.60
CA GLU A 292 24.69 -8.05 5.31
C GLU A 292 25.60 -7.87 6.53
N LEU A 293 25.14 -8.27 7.72
CA LEU A 293 25.80 -7.98 8.99
C LEU A 293 26.18 -9.27 9.72
N SER A 294 27.46 -9.40 10.08
CA SER A 294 27.92 -10.40 11.04
C SER A 294 27.44 -10.07 12.46
N GLN A 295 27.67 -10.97 13.41
CA GLN A 295 27.34 -10.74 14.82
C GLN A 295 28.14 -9.58 15.43
N GLU A 296 29.39 -9.37 15.00
CA GLU A 296 30.16 -8.21 15.45
C GLU A 296 29.65 -6.90 14.82
N ASP A 297 29.24 -6.94 13.54
CA ASP A 297 28.67 -5.77 12.87
C ASP A 297 27.34 -5.35 13.51
N LYS A 298 26.50 -6.31 13.90
CA LYS A 298 25.26 -6.04 14.64
C LYS A 298 25.54 -5.38 15.99
N LYS A 299 26.59 -5.79 16.69
CA LYS A 299 27.01 -5.15 17.94
C LYS A 299 27.48 -3.71 17.72
N ALA A 300 28.24 -3.45 16.65
CA ALA A 300 28.63 -2.10 16.28
C ALA A 300 27.42 -1.24 15.87
N ALA A 301 26.53 -1.79 15.05
CA ALA A 301 25.29 -1.14 14.63
C ALA A 301 24.39 -0.80 15.83
N ARG A 302 24.33 -1.68 16.84
CA ARG A 302 23.59 -1.43 18.08
C ARG A 302 24.14 -0.21 18.82
N ILE A 303 25.45 -0.14 19.02
CA ILE A 303 26.12 0.99 19.69
C ILE A 303 25.84 2.30 18.94
N ALA A 304 25.87 2.26 17.61
CA ALA A 304 25.55 3.43 16.78
C ALA A 304 24.07 3.82 16.87
N ALA A 305 23.14 2.85 16.84
CA ALA A 305 21.70 3.10 16.90
C ALA A 305 21.28 3.66 18.27
N ASP A 306 21.88 3.18 19.37
CA ASP A 306 21.61 3.68 20.73
C ASP A 306 22.01 5.16 20.93
N ALA A 307 22.75 5.77 19.99
CA ALA A 307 23.03 7.21 19.99
C ALA A 307 21.81 8.08 19.60
N PHE A 308 20.73 7.47 19.10
CA PHE A 308 19.53 8.14 18.63
C PHE A 308 18.30 7.72 19.44
N THR A 309 17.36 8.65 19.62
CA THR A 309 16.09 8.38 20.33
C THR A 309 14.98 7.88 19.40
N VAL A 310 15.24 7.82 18.09
CA VAL A 310 14.31 7.38 17.06
C VAL A 310 14.86 6.13 16.35
N PRO A 311 13.99 5.26 15.83
CA PRO A 311 14.36 4.15 14.94
C PRO A 311 15.18 4.63 13.73
N MET A 312 16.43 4.17 13.63
CA MET A 312 17.32 4.47 12.49
C MET A 312 17.45 3.25 11.57
N THR A 313 17.70 3.49 10.28
CA THR A 313 18.10 2.45 9.32
C THR A 313 19.62 2.37 9.21
N VAL A 314 20.19 1.18 9.38
CA VAL A 314 21.63 0.92 9.20
C VAL A 314 21.93 0.79 7.71
N ILE A 315 22.57 1.78 7.12
CA ILE A 315 22.91 1.79 5.69
C ILE A 315 24.16 0.98 5.41
N SER A 316 25.19 1.11 6.25
CA SER A 316 26.45 0.37 6.11
C SER A 316 27.21 0.28 7.44
N VAL A 317 27.97 -0.79 7.61
CA VAL A 317 28.92 -1.00 8.69
C VAL A 317 30.28 -1.34 8.07
N GLU A 318 31.32 -0.58 8.41
CA GLU A 318 32.67 -0.75 7.89
C GLU A 318 33.66 -0.96 9.03
N TYR A 319 34.45 -2.04 8.97
CA TYR A 319 35.47 -2.35 9.97
C TYR A 319 36.75 -1.53 9.74
N LEU A 320 37.24 -0.84 10.77
CA LEU A 320 38.38 0.07 10.68
C LEU A 320 39.75 -0.57 11.00
N GLY A 321 39.85 -1.90 10.95
CA GLY A 321 41.13 -2.61 11.08
C GLY A 321 41.62 -2.86 12.51
N SER A 322 40.88 -2.45 13.54
CA SER A 322 41.17 -2.77 14.94
C SER A 322 39.93 -3.26 15.68
N GLN A 323 40.09 -4.23 16.59
CA GLN A 323 38.96 -4.87 17.27
C GLN A 323 38.07 -3.83 17.97
N GLY A 324 36.77 -3.87 17.68
CA GLY A 324 35.81 -2.90 18.22
C GLY A 324 35.85 -1.52 17.57
N SER A 325 36.57 -1.34 16.47
CA SER A 325 36.59 -0.08 15.71
C SER A 325 35.83 -0.20 14.40
N TYR A 326 34.76 0.59 14.27
CA TYR A 326 33.81 0.53 13.17
C TYR A 326 33.38 1.93 12.75
N LYS A 327 32.98 2.06 11.49
CA LYS A 327 32.24 3.21 10.98
C LYS A 327 30.85 2.73 10.59
N VAL A 328 29.82 3.34 11.16
CA VAL A 328 28.42 2.98 10.91
C VAL A 328 27.70 4.18 10.31
N VAL A 329 27.07 3.99 9.15
CA VAL A 329 26.21 5.02 8.55
C VAL A 329 24.77 4.66 8.84
N LEU A 330 24.07 5.57 9.50
CA LEU A 330 22.66 5.47 9.84
C LEU A 330 21.88 6.48 9.02
N GLN A 331 20.65 6.14 8.67
CA GLN A 331 19.71 7.05 8.02
C GLN A 331 18.44 7.16 8.86
N ASP A 332 18.00 8.39 9.10
CA ASP A 332 16.71 8.66 9.72
C ASP A 332 15.58 8.23 8.78
N ASN A 333 14.61 7.52 9.35
CA ASN A 333 13.54 6.91 8.59
C ASN A 333 12.56 7.94 8.03
N ASP A 334 12.42 9.13 8.61
CA ASP A 334 11.42 10.12 8.24
C ASP A 334 11.95 11.17 7.28
N ASN A 335 13.14 11.72 7.56
CA ASN A 335 13.70 12.85 6.78
C ASN A 335 14.84 12.46 5.82
N GLN A 336 15.25 11.19 5.81
CA GLN A 336 16.36 10.64 5.02
C GLN A 336 17.75 11.23 5.32
N GLU A 337 17.90 11.96 6.42
CA GLU A 337 19.18 12.49 6.87
C GLU A 337 20.11 11.36 7.29
N ARG A 338 21.38 11.45 6.90
CA ARG A 338 22.37 10.44 7.21
C ARG A 338 23.30 10.95 8.29
N SER A 339 23.55 10.11 9.27
CA SER A 339 24.53 10.34 10.33
C SER A 339 25.62 9.27 10.26
N GLU A 340 26.87 9.67 10.40
CA GLU A 340 27.99 8.75 10.49
C GLU A 340 28.47 8.65 11.95
N ILE A 341 28.52 7.43 12.48
CA ILE A 341 29.03 7.15 13.82
C ILE A 341 30.36 6.41 13.69
N THR A 342 31.41 6.97 14.27
CA THR A 342 32.70 6.30 14.40
C THR A 342 32.82 5.67 15.78
N ILE A 343 32.97 4.36 15.83
CA ILE A 343 33.17 3.56 17.04
C ILE A 343 34.64 3.19 17.13
N LYS A 344 35.24 3.31 18.33
CA LYS A 344 36.58 2.82 18.66
C LYS A 344 36.54 2.08 19.97
N GLY A 345 37.06 0.86 20.03
CA GLY A 345 37.06 0.04 21.25
C GLY A 345 35.66 -0.23 21.82
N TRP A 346 34.63 -0.36 20.95
CA TRP A 346 33.23 -0.51 21.33
C TRP A 346 32.58 0.71 21.99
N GLU A 347 33.17 1.89 21.85
CA GLU A 347 32.60 3.15 22.33
C GLU A 347 32.48 4.17 21.19
N VAL A 348 31.46 5.03 21.25
CA VAL A 348 31.27 6.11 20.28
C VAL A 348 32.40 7.13 20.45
N SER A 349 33.17 7.32 19.38
CA SER A 349 34.32 8.23 19.33
C SER A 349 34.06 9.49 18.51
N GLY A 350 32.99 9.51 17.71
CA GLY A 350 32.55 10.67 16.92
C GLY A 350 31.21 10.46 16.24
N VAL A 351 30.48 11.56 16.06
CA VAL A 351 29.20 11.66 15.33
C VAL A 351 29.40 12.77 14.29
N ALA A 352 29.16 12.48 13.03
CA ALA A 352 29.34 13.41 11.91
C ALA A 352 28.09 13.48 11.02
#